data_AF-A0A4Z0E4V2-F1
#
_entry.id   AF-A0A4Z0E4V2-F1
#
_cell.length_a   1.000
_cell.length_b   1.000
_cell.length_c   1.000
_cell.angle_alpha   90.00
_cell.angle_beta   90.00
_cell.angle_gamma   90.00
#
_symmetry.space_group_name_H-M   'P 1'
#
loop_
_entity.id
_entity.type
_entity.pdbx_description
1 polymer ?
#
loop_
_entity_poly.entity_id
_entity_poly.type
_entity_poly.pdbx_seq_one_letter_code
_entity_poly.pdbx_strand_id
1 'polypeptide(L)'
;MLAERRRQVEAEGWTPAHDDAHGRFELASAASCYAVHAQYVGRDQIADDNPPAWWPWDRKWWKPADRRRDLVKAGALILAEVERLDRATPPSDPAPSGQAETFPKPHRKDGEPPCGECYLNPGETCDICGAIAPSAPSGQAEG
;
A
#
# COMPACT_ATOMS: atom_id res chain seq x y z
N MET A 1 -9.34 8.97 5.68
CA MET A 1 -7.94 9.23 6.06
C MET A 1 -7.82 10.56 6.79
N LEU A 2 -8.03 11.72 6.14
CA LEU A 2 -7.92 13.04 6.79
C LEU A 2 -8.76 13.19 8.08
N ALA A 3 -10.00 12.69 8.07
CA ALA A 3 -10.84 12.69 9.27
C ALA A 3 -10.26 11.85 10.43
N GLU A 4 -9.60 10.73 10.12
CA GLU A 4 -8.96 9.90 11.14
C GLU A 4 -7.68 10.54 11.65
N ARG A 5 -6.87 11.16 10.78
CA ARG A 5 -5.71 11.95 11.19
C ARG A 5 -6.13 13.07 12.14
N ARG A 6 -7.19 13.80 11.80
CA ARG A 6 -7.77 14.84 12.66
C ARG A 6 -8.21 14.26 14.02
N ARG A 7 -8.91 13.13 14.03
CA ARG A 7 -9.32 12.46 15.28
C ARG A 7 -8.12 12.00 16.12
N GLN A 8 -7.06 11.48 15.51
CA GLN A 8 -5.83 11.10 16.23
C GLN A 8 -5.20 12.32 16.93
N VAL A 9 -5.14 13.47 16.25
CA VAL A 9 -4.67 14.73 16.84
C VAL A 9 -5.60 15.18 17.98
N GLU A 10 -6.91 15.26 17.72
CA GLU A 10 -7.88 15.86 18.66
C GLU A 10 -8.21 14.97 19.86
N ALA A 11 -8.34 13.65 19.66
CA ALA A 11 -8.80 12.73 20.69
C ALA A 11 -7.65 12.02 21.42
N GLU A 12 -6.54 11.72 20.72
CA GLU A 12 -5.40 10.98 21.30
C GLU A 12 -4.21 11.91 21.59
N GLY A 13 -4.25 13.17 21.17
CA GLY A 13 -3.15 14.13 21.38
C GLY A 13 -1.90 13.83 20.54
N TRP A 14 -2.03 13.11 19.44
CA TRP A 14 -0.93 12.77 18.53
C TRP A 14 -0.55 13.99 17.68
N THR A 15 0.09 14.96 18.32
CA THR A 15 0.54 16.21 17.69
C THR A 15 1.71 15.97 16.71
N PRO A 16 2.02 16.92 15.82
CA PRO A 16 3.23 16.87 15.01
C PRO A 16 4.51 16.61 15.82
N ALA A 17 4.64 17.25 16.99
CA ALA A 17 5.79 17.04 17.88
C ALA A 17 5.82 15.63 18.51
N HIS A 18 4.65 15.03 18.75
CA HIS A 18 4.58 13.61 19.15
C HIS A 18 5.09 12.72 18.03
N ASP A 19 4.68 12.99 16.78
CA ASP A 19 5.10 12.20 15.62
C ASP A 19 6.60 12.35 15.35
N ASP A 20 7.16 13.53 15.58
CA ASP A 20 8.60 13.80 15.48
C ASP A 20 9.44 12.95 16.45
N ALA A 21 8.86 12.50 17.56
CA ALA A 21 9.52 11.58 18.50
C ALA A 21 9.60 10.12 18.00
N HIS A 22 8.85 9.78 16.94
CA HIS A 22 8.79 8.44 16.33
C HIS A 22 9.71 8.31 15.12
N GLY A 23 11.00 8.60 15.32
CA GLY A 23 12.02 8.64 14.25
C GLY A 23 12.53 7.28 13.76
N ARG A 24 12.10 6.15 14.34
CA ARG A 24 12.58 4.80 13.97
C ARG A 24 11.54 4.03 13.15
N PHE A 25 10.92 4.73 12.20
CA PHE A 25 9.89 4.17 11.31
C PHE A 25 8.62 3.69 12.03
N GLU A 26 8.40 4.04 13.30
CA GLU A 26 7.30 3.50 14.10
C GLU A 26 5.93 3.81 13.48
N LEU A 27 5.73 5.01 12.91
CA LEU A 27 4.47 5.36 12.24
C LEU A 27 4.23 4.50 10.98
N ALA A 28 5.25 4.28 10.16
CA ALA A 28 5.17 3.43 8.96
C ALA A 28 4.95 1.95 9.32
N SER A 29 5.64 1.44 10.35
CA SER A 29 5.45 0.08 10.86
C SER A 29 4.04 -0.13 11.41
N ALA A 30 3.53 0.82 12.20
CA ALA A 30 2.15 0.75 12.69
C ALA A 30 1.13 0.79 11.54
N ALA A 31 1.37 1.61 10.51
CA ALA A 31 0.51 1.65 9.33
C ALA A 31 0.47 0.31 8.59
N SER A 32 1.63 -0.33 8.40
CA SER A 32 1.71 -1.63 7.73
C SER A 32 0.94 -2.71 8.50
N CYS A 33 1.02 -2.73 9.83
CA CYS A 33 0.24 -3.65 10.66
C CYS A 33 -1.26 -3.53 10.41
N TYR A 34 -1.81 -2.31 10.37
CA TYR A 34 -3.23 -2.10 10.08
C TYR A 34 -3.60 -2.47 8.63
N ALA A 35 -2.74 -2.19 7.65
CA ALA A 35 -2.97 -2.58 6.26
C ALA A 35 -2.99 -4.11 6.08
N VAL A 36 -2.05 -4.81 6.73
CA VAL A 36 -1.99 -6.28 6.75
C VAL A 36 -3.21 -6.86 7.48
N HIS A 37 -3.57 -6.33 8.65
CA HIS A 37 -4.77 -6.78 9.36
C HIS A 37 -6.03 -6.66 8.48
N ALA A 38 -6.19 -5.54 7.78
CA ALA A 38 -7.31 -5.32 6.86
C ALA A 38 -7.40 -6.33 5.70
N GLN A 39 -6.30 -7.02 5.35
CA GLN A 39 -6.30 -8.09 4.34
C GLN A 39 -7.02 -9.35 4.83
N TYR A 40 -6.94 -9.64 6.14
CA TYR A 40 -7.43 -10.87 6.75
C TYR A 40 -8.81 -10.72 7.40
N VAL A 41 -9.17 -9.51 7.87
CA VAL A 41 -10.49 -9.24 8.46
C VAL A 41 -11.63 -9.58 7.51
N GLY A 42 -12.53 -10.48 7.94
CA GLY A 42 -13.76 -10.85 7.21
C GLY A 42 -13.58 -11.93 6.15
N ARG A 43 -12.37 -12.48 5.97
CA ARG A 43 -12.20 -13.85 5.45
C ARG A 43 -12.39 -14.79 6.64
N ASP A 44 -12.83 -16.04 6.43
CA ASP A 44 -13.08 -17.08 7.49
C ASP A 44 -11.89 -17.39 8.44
N GLN A 45 -10.84 -16.58 8.41
CA GLN A 45 -9.72 -16.61 9.33
C GLN A 45 -10.00 -15.66 10.49
N ILE A 46 -9.75 -16.16 11.70
CA ILE A 46 -9.76 -15.38 12.93
C ILE A 46 -8.81 -14.20 12.72
N ALA A 47 -9.36 -13.01 12.52
CA ALA A 47 -8.59 -11.79 12.72
C ALA A 47 -8.20 -11.81 14.20
N ASP A 48 -6.97 -12.26 14.49
CA ASP A 48 -6.46 -12.23 15.85
C ASP A 48 -6.34 -10.76 16.26
N ASP A 49 -7.07 -10.39 17.32
CA ASP A 49 -6.99 -9.06 17.92
C ASP A 49 -5.62 -8.80 18.57
N ASN A 50 -4.69 -9.74 18.50
CA ASN A 50 -3.29 -9.53 18.85
C ASN A 50 -2.55 -8.70 17.78
N PRO A 51 -1.74 -7.71 18.17
CA PRO A 51 -0.90 -7.01 17.21
C PRO A 51 0.06 -7.95 16.48
N PRO A 52 0.39 -7.69 15.20
CA PRO A 52 1.50 -8.35 14.52
C PRO A 52 2.82 -8.20 15.29
N ALA A 53 3.75 -9.14 15.09
CA ALA A 53 5.02 -9.15 15.81
C ALA A 53 5.88 -7.89 15.61
N TRP A 54 5.69 -7.16 14.52
CA TRP A 54 6.39 -5.92 14.20
C TRP A 54 5.59 -4.65 14.56
N TRP A 55 4.51 -4.78 15.34
CA TRP A 55 3.83 -3.62 15.92
C TRP A 55 4.79 -2.88 16.87
N PRO A 56 5.00 -1.56 16.70
CA PRO A 56 6.10 -0.86 17.35
C PRO A 56 5.79 -0.37 18.78
N TRP A 57 4.54 -0.49 19.23
CA TRP A 57 4.09 0.08 20.50
C TRP A 57 3.51 -0.97 21.44
N ASP A 58 3.17 -0.55 22.66
CA ASP A 58 2.47 -1.41 23.62
C ASP A 58 1.17 -1.97 23.02
N ARG A 59 0.86 -3.22 23.36
CA ARG A 59 -0.35 -3.93 22.89
C ARG A 59 -1.63 -3.14 23.13
N LYS A 60 -1.73 -2.36 24.21
CA LYS A 60 -2.94 -1.56 24.50
C LYS A 60 -3.26 -0.50 23.44
N TRP A 61 -2.29 -0.13 22.61
CA TRP A 61 -2.45 0.81 21.51
C TRP A 61 -2.86 0.14 20.19
N TRP A 62 -2.78 -1.19 20.14
CA TRP A 62 -3.36 -1.95 19.05
C TRP A 62 -4.87 -2.01 19.21
N LYS A 63 -5.57 -1.32 18.31
CA LYS A 63 -7.03 -1.20 18.32
C LYS A 63 -7.55 -1.55 16.93
N PRO A 64 -7.45 -2.81 16.46
CA PRO A 64 -7.94 -3.24 15.15
C PRO A 64 -9.45 -3.02 15.02
N ALA A 65 -9.97 -3.01 13.79
CA ALA A 65 -11.38 -2.85 13.51
C ALA A 65 -11.77 -3.60 12.23
N ASP A 66 -12.80 -3.12 11.53
CA ASP A 66 -13.13 -3.64 10.21
C ASP A 66 -12.08 -3.21 9.15
N ARG A 67 -12.08 -3.95 8.04
CA ARG A 67 -11.18 -3.73 6.90
C ARG A 67 -11.11 -2.27 6.45
N ARG A 68 -12.24 -1.57 6.35
CA ARG A 68 -12.25 -0.18 5.88
C ARG A 68 -11.62 0.74 6.93
N ARG A 69 -11.99 0.58 8.20
CA ARG A 69 -11.47 1.40 9.30
C ARG A 69 -9.96 1.21 9.48
N ASP A 70 -9.46 0.00 9.34
CA ASP A 70 -8.03 -0.26 9.49
C ASP A 70 -7.21 0.32 8.32
N LEU A 71 -7.72 0.25 7.09
CA LEU A 71 -7.10 0.99 5.97
C LEU A 71 -7.12 2.50 6.19
N VAL A 72 -8.18 3.03 6.81
CA VAL A 72 -8.25 4.46 7.17
C VAL A 72 -7.22 4.84 8.24
N LYS A 73 -7.00 3.98 9.25
CA LYS A 73 -5.93 4.18 10.25
C LYS A 73 -4.54 4.06 9.64
N ALA A 74 -4.31 3.04 8.81
CA ALA A 74 -3.05 2.85 8.09
C ALA A 74 -2.71 4.09 7.27
N GLY A 75 -3.68 4.60 6.51
CA GLY A 75 -3.52 5.83 5.75
C GLY A 75 -3.22 7.05 6.61
N ALA A 76 -3.90 7.21 7.76
CA ALA A 76 -3.65 8.34 8.66
C ALA A 76 -2.24 8.30 9.26
N LEU A 77 -1.73 7.12 9.58
CA LEU A 77 -0.37 6.90 10.08
C LEU A 77 0.69 7.14 8.98
N ILE A 78 0.42 6.75 7.73
CA ILE A 78 1.30 7.09 6.59
C ILE A 78 1.35 8.60 6.38
N LEU A 79 0.20 9.28 6.44
CA LEU A 79 0.16 10.74 6.34
C LEU A 79 0.98 11.39 7.45
N ALA A 80 0.85 10.91 8.70
CA ALA A 80 1.63 11.40 9.82
C ALA A 80 3.15 11.23 9.61
N GLU A 81 3.58 10.10 9.05
CA GLU A 81 4.99 9.84 8.74
C GLU A 81 5.51 10.74 7.61
N VAL A 82 4.72 10.95 6.55
CA VAL A 82 5.09 11.88 5.47
C VAL A 82 5.23 13.30 6.03
N GLU A 83 4.26 13.76 6.81
CA GLU A 83 4.33 15.07 7.47
C GLU A 83 5.56 15.20 8.37
N ARG A 84 5.96 14.12 9.07
CA ARG A 84 7.17 14.07 9.90
C ARG A 84 8.44 14.18 9.05
N LEU A 85 8.52 13.45 7.93
CA LEU A 85 9.64 13.48 7.00
C LEU A 85 9.78 14.86 6.34
N ASP A 86 8.66 15.47 5.95
CA ASP A 86 8.60 16.80 5.36
C ASP A 86 9.09 17.88 6.34
N ARG A 87 8.82 17.73 7.64
CA ARG A 87 9.36 18.62 8.69
C ARG A 87 10.84 18.38 8.97
N ALA A 88 11.28 17.12 8.95
CA ALA A 88 12.65 16.74 9.24
C ALA A 88 13.62 17.11 8.11
N THR A 89 13.10 17.25 6.89
CA THR A 89 13.88 17.65 5.71
C THR A 89 13.73 19.16 5.52
N PRO A 90 14.81 19.95 5.48
CA PRO A 90 14.71 21.33 5.06
C PRO A 90 14.11 21.39 3.64
N PRO A 91 13.42 22.46 3.22
CA PRO A 91 12.95 22.57 1.85
C PRO A 91 14.15 22.50 0.92
N SER A 92 14.41 21.32 0.36
CA SER A 92 15.20 21.20 -0.86
C SER A 92 14.42 21.93 -1.94
N ASP A 93 15.13 22.55 -2.90
CA ASP A 93 14.51 23.13 -4.10
C ASP A 93 13.39 22.21 -4.56
N PRO A 94 12.18 22.75 -4.81
CA PRO A 94 11.03 21.91 -5.13
C PRO A 94 11.44 20.99 -6.27
N ALA A 95 11.41 19.67 -6.01
CA ALA A 95 11.47 18.70 -7.09
C ALA A 95 10.46 19.17 -8.14
N PRO A 96 10.87 19.29 -9.42
CA PRO A 96 10.14 20.06 -10.42
C PRO A 96 8.65 19.71 -10.37
N SER A 97 7.87 20.63 -9.81
CA SER A 97 6.43 20.49 -9.58
C SER A 97 5.76 20.47 -10.95
N GLY A 98 5.58 19.28 -11.50
CA GLY A 98 5.09 19.13 -12.87
C GLY A 98 5.29 17.74 -13.48
N GLN A 99 6.09 16.86 -12.89
CA GLN A 99 6.10 15.47 -13.32
C GLN A 99 5.09 14.71 -12.46
N ALA A 100 3.90 14.47 -13.01
CA ALA A 100 3.12 13.33 -12.54
C ALA A 100 4.08 12.14 -12.55
N GLU A 101 4.36 11.54 -11.39
CA GLU A 101 5.04 10.26 -11.33
C GLU A 101 4.13 9.27 -12.05
N THR A 102 4.26 9.18 -13.38
CA THR A 102 3.71 8.09 -14.12
C THR A 102 4.41 6.87 -13.55
N PHE A 103 3.66 5.94 -12.96
CA PHE A 103 4.17 4.61 -12.66
C PHE A 103 5.09 4.21 -13.83
N PRO A 104 6.36 3.86 -13.56
CA PRO A 104 7.32 3.59 -14.63
C PRO A 104 6.66 2.65 -15.62
N LYS A 105 6.47 3.10 -16.85
CA LYS A 105 5.98 2.19 -17.90
C LYS A 105 7.01 1.07 -17.95
N PRO A 106 6.62 -0.20 -17.73
CA PRO A 106 7.55 -1.31 -17.84
C PRO A 106 8.28 -1.20 -19.18
N HIS A 107 9.61 -1.33 -19.18
CA HIS A 107 10.38 -1.24 -20.41
C HIS A 107 9.92 -2.33 -21.38
N ARG A 108 9.22 -1.91 -22.44
CA ARG A 108 8.82 -2.74 -23.57
C ARG A 108 10.08 -3.34 -24.19
N LYS A 109 10.13 -4.67 -24.32
CA LYS A 109 11.04 -5.34 -25.25
C LYS A 109 10.23 -5.72 -26.49
N ASP A 110 10.50 -5.02 -27.59
CA ASP A 110 9.91 -5.36 -28.88
C ASP A 110 10.34 -6.75 -29.32
N GLY A 111 9.37 -7.62 -29.62
CA GLY A 111 9.61 -8.95 -30.18
C GLY A 111 9.89 -10.07 -29.18
N GLU A 112 9.84 -9.83 -27.86
CA GLU A 112 9.94 -10.90 -26.85
C GLU A 112 8.55 -11.34 -26.36
N PRO A 113 8.31 -12.65 -26.16
CA PRO A 113 7.07 -13.16 -25.57
C PRO A 113 6.88 -12.58 -24.15
N PRO A 114 5.62 -12.35 -23.71
CA PRO A 114 5.36 -11.68 -22.44
C PRO A 114 6.03 -12.40 -21.27
N CYS A 115 6.53 -11.64 -20.30
CA CYS A 115 7.08 -12.19 -19.05
C CYS A 115 6.01 -13.07 -18.39
N GLY A 116 6.34 -14.34 -18.17
CA GLY A 116 5.41 -15.45 -17.91
C GLY A 116 4.67 -15.46 -16.56
N GLU A 117 4.24 -14.30 -16.07
CA GLU A 117 3.48 -14.18 -14.81
C GLU A 117 2.04 -13.70 -15.02
N CYS A 118 1.67 -13.36 -16.25
CA CYS A 118 0.33 -12.89 -16.57
C CYS A 118 -0.57 -14.10 -16.84
N TYR A 119 -1.50 -14.44 -15.93
CA TYR A 119 -2.54 -15.47 -16.12
C TYR A 119 -3.59 -15.06 -17.17
N LEU A 120 -3.16 -14.66 -18.37
CA LEU A 120 -4.01 -14.20 -19.46
C LEU A 120 -4.49 -15.36 -20.32
N ASN A 121 -5.74 -15.29 -20.79
CA ASN A 121 -6.28 -16.23 -21.76
C ASN A 121 -5.76 -15.93 -23.19
N PRO A 122 -5.71 -16.92 -24.09
CA PRO A 122 -5.29 -16.69 -25.48
C PRO A 122 -6.09 -15.58 -26.18
N GLY A 123 -5.40 -14.64 -26.81
CA GLY A 123 -6.00 -13.47 -27.46
C GLY A 123 -6.32 -12.30 -26.53
N GLU A 124 -6.17 -12.44 -25.21
CA GLU A 124 -6.31 -11.31 -24.28
C GLU A 124 -5.07 -10.41 -24.32
N THR A 125 -5.30 -9.13 -24.01
CA THR A 125 -4.26 -8.11 -23.90
C THR A 125 -3.91 -7.91 -22.44
N CYS A 126 -2.63 -7.90 -22.09
CA CYS A 126 -2.17 -7.65 -20.73
C CYS A 126 -2.51 -6.23 -20.30
N ASP A 127 -3.29 -6.04 -19.24
CA ASP A 127 -3.62 -4.69 -18.72
C ASP A 127 -2.40 -3.96 -18.12
N ILE A 128 -1.30 -4.68 -17.86
CA ILE A 128 -0.05 -4.14 -17.30
C ILE A 128 0.89 -3.67 -18.41
N CYS A 129 1.06 -4.44 -19.49
CA CYS A 129 2.06 -4.16 -20.52
C CYS A 129 1.52 -4.07 -21.96
N GLY A 130 0.25 -4.39 -22.20
CA GLY A 130 -0.39 -4.37 -23.51
C GLY A 130 -0.03 -5.53 -24.44
N ALA A 131 0.73 -6.52 -23.97
CA ALA A 131 1.09 -7.69 -24.78
C ALA A 131 -0.13 -8.57 -25.01
N ILE A 132 -0.30 -9.05 -26.25
CA ILE A 132 -1.38 -9.96 -26.62
C ILE A 132 -0.89 -11.40 -26.40
N ALA A 133 -1.61 -12.17 -25.59
CA ALA A 133 -1.35 -13.59 -25.45
C ALA A 133 -1.55 -14.27 -26.83
N PRO A 134 -0.59 -15.06 -27.30
CA PRO A 134 -0.72 -15.73 -28.59
C PRO A 134 -2.01 -16.57 -28.62
N SER A 135 -2.73 -16.50 -29.73
CA SER A 135 -3.95 -17.29 -29.93
C SER A 135 -3.66 -18.77 -29.75
N ALA A 136 -4.58 -19.52 -29.14
CA ALA A 136 -4.45 -20.97 -29.05
C ALA A 136 -4.37 -21.54 -30.48
N PRO A 137 -3.50 -22.53 -30.74
CA PRO A 137 -3.45 -23.16 -32.04
C PRO A 137 -4.83 -23.76 -32.34
N SER A 138 -5.41 -23.38 -33.47
CA SER A 138 -6.65 -23.95 -33.99
C SER A 138 -6.49 -25.47 -34.06
N GLY A 139 -7.36 -26.19 -33.37
CA GLY A 139 -7.29 -27.64 -33.20
C GLY A 139 -6.97 -28.38 -34.51
N GLN A 140 -6.06 -29.34 -34.41
CA GLN A 140 -6.04 -30.43 -35.36
C GLN A 140 -7.38 -31.15 -35.20
N ALA A 141 -8.19 -31.14 -36.27
CA ALA A 141 -9.31 -32.04 -36.38
C ALA A 141 -8.77 -33.47 -36.31
N GLU A 142 -9.10 -34.17 -35.22
CA GLU A 142 -8.86 -35.61 -35.10
C GLU A 142 -9.78 -36.32 -36.11
N GLY A 143 -9.16 -37.18 -36.93
CA GLY A 143 -9.85 -38.12 -37.82
C GLY A 143 -10.17 -39.44 -37.14
#